data_AF-A0A7W1UMS5-F1
#
_entry.id   AF-A0A7W1UMS5-F1
#
_cell.length_a   1.000
_cell.length_b   1.000
_cell.length_c   1.000
_cell.angle_alpha   90.00
_cell.angle_beta   90.00
_cell.angle_gamma   90.00
#
_symmetry.space_group_name_H-M   'P 1'
#
loop_
_entity.id
_entity.type
_entity.pdbx_description
1 polymer ?
#
loop_
_entity_poly.entity_id
_entity_poly.type
_entity_poly.pdbx_seq_one_letter_code
_entity_poly.pdbx_strand_id
1 'polypeptide(L)'
;METEEKQLTQEESLRIIHEMIAAAKNDVKADAFIFLLWGWLVFIASIAQFILIKMNMEWNSAPWLLMPVGGVITIVYSIRKGKQDKTKTNVTESLKYTWIAFTAALFIIMFFNRMEVLQVLPCIMVLYGMGLFLSGGALKFKPLIYGGIFCWLCAIAGFEVQNLYQLLILAVAVLGGYIIPGYLLKMNNKK
;
A
#
# COMPACT_ATOMS: atom_id res chain seq x y z
N MET A 1 47.98 1.74 -12.53
CA MET A 1 47.27 0.48 -12.78
C MET A 1 46.12 0.82 -13.69
N GLU A 2 46.28 0.55 -14.98
CA GLU A 2 45.22 0.72 -15.98
C GLU A 2 44.10 -0.27 -15.65
N THR A 3 42.90 0.25 -15.44
CA THR A 3 41.68 -0.55 -15.37
C THR A 3 41.42 -1.14 -16.75
N GLU A 4 41.76 -2.42 -16.94
CA GLU A 4 41.33 -3.20 -18.09
C GLU A 4 39.80 -3.19 -18.14
N GLU A 5 39.23 -2.41 -19.06
CA GLU A 5 37.82 -2.48 -19.41
C GLU A 5 37.56 -3.86 -20.05
N LYS A 6 37.11 -4.82 -19.24
CA LYS A 6 36.57 -6.08 -19.73
C LYS A 6 35.43 -5.77 -20.72
N GLN A 7 35.71 -5.95 -22.00
CA GLN A 7 34.70 -5.92 -23.05
C GLN A 7 33.71 -7.06 -22.77
N LEU A 8 32.53 -6.71 -22.29
CA LEU A 8 31.44 -7.66 -22.05
C LEU A 8 31.12 -8.36 -23.37
N THR A 9 31.16 -9.69 -23.36
CA THR A 9 30.75 -10.46 -24.54
C THR A 9 29.28 -10.18 -24.84
N GLN A 10 28.89 -10.29 -26.12
CA GLN A 10 27.54 -9.98 -26.58
C GLN A 10 26.47 -10.81 -25.83
N GLU A 11 26.81 -12.05 -25.47
CA GLU A 11 26.00 -12.94 -24.64
C GLU A 11 25.90 -12.48 -23.18
N GLU A 12 26.99 -11.99 -22.58
CA GLU A 12 26.96 -11.43 -21.22
C GLU A 12 26.15 -10.14 -21.15
N SER A 13 26.26 -9.27 -22.15
CA SER A 13 25.46 -8.05 -22.25
C SER A 13 23.98 -8.38 -22.40
N LEU A 14 23.64 -9.36 -23.26
CA LEU A 14 22.25 -9.83 -23.43
C LEU A 14 21.71 -10.50 -22.16
N ARG A 15 22.53 -11.27 -21.44
CA ARG A 15 22.19 -11.90 -20.16
C ARG A 15 21.93 -10.84 -19.09
N ILE A 16 22.79 -9.84 -18.96
CA ILE A 16 22.62 -8.72 -18.02
C ILE A 16 21.34 -7.96 -18.33
N ILE A 17 21.04 -7.68 -19.60
CA ILE A 17 19.78 -7.03 -20.00
C ILE A 17 18.57 -7.90 -19.61
N HIS A 18 18.61 -9.21 -19.85
CA HIS A 18 17.54 -10.11 -19.42
C HIS A 18 17.38 -10.17 -17.90
N GLU A 19 18.48 -10.21 -17.15
CA GLU A 19 18.46 -10.17 -15.69
C GLU A 19 17.90 -8.84 -15.17
N MET A 20 18.27 -7.72 -15.78
CA MET A 20 17.73 -6.39 -15.44
C MET A 20 16.24 -6.27 -15.74
N ILE A 21 15.78 -6.79 -16.89
CA ILE A 21 14.36 -6.82 -17.27
C ILE A 21 13.58 -7.74 -16.32
N ALA A 22 14.13 -8.91 -15.99
CA ALA A 22 13.51 -9.87 -15.08
C ALA A 22 13.41 -9.32 -13.65
N ALA A 23 14.46 -8.65 -13.16
CA ALA A 23 14.48 -7.98 -11.86
C ALA A 23 13.42 -6.88 -11.80
N ALA A 24 13.39 -5.97 -12.79
CA ALA A 24 12.39 -4.90 -12.87
C ALA A 24 10.94 -5.46 -12.90
N LYS A 25 10.72 -6.59 -13.59
CA LYS A 25 9.39 -7.23 -13.66
C LYS A 25 8.98 -7.90 -12.33
N ASN A 26 9.93 -8.43 -11.57
CA ASN A 26 9.68 -9.00 -10.24
C ASN A 26 9.40 -7.90 -9.21
N ASP A 27 10.11 -6.77 -9.31
CA ASP A 27 9.97 -5.64 -8.41
C ASP A 27 8.53 -5.10 -8.38
N VAL A 28 7.98 -4.83 -9.57
CA VAL A 28 6.63 -4.27 -9.73
C VAL A 28 5.52 -5.26 -9.36
N LYS A 29 5.72 -6.57 -9.61
CA LYS A 29 4.77 -7.61 -9.20
C LYS A 29 4.66 -7.72 -7.68
N ALA A 30 5.80 -7.61 -6.99
CA ALA A 30 5.85 -7.64 -5.54
C ALA A 30 5.13 -6.43 -4.93
N ASP A 31 5.31 -5.25 -5.52
CA ASP A 31 4.64 -4.04 -5.05
C ASP A 31 3.12 -4.15 -5.23
N ALA A 32 2.66 -4.66 -6.38
CA ALA A 32 1.24 -4.93 -6.63
C ALA A 32 0.62 -5.92 -5.62
N PHE A 33 1.37 -6.95 -5.21
CA PHE A 33 0.91 -7.91 -4.20
C PHE A 33 0.70 -7.24 -2.84
N ILE A 34 1.64 -6.38 -2.40
CA ILE A 34 1.54 -5.67 -1.12
C ILE A 34 0.33 -4.72 -1.13
N PHE A 35 0.13 -3.95 -2.20
CA PHE A 35 -1.04 -3.06 -2.33
C PHE A 35 -2.36 -3.85 -2.28
N LEU A 36 -2.45 -4.98 -2.99
CA LEU A 36 -3.64 -5.83 -2.98
C LEU A 36 -3.87 -6.45 -1.60
N LEU A 37 -2.82 -6.92 -0.91
CA LEU A 37 -2.92 -7.50 0.42
C LEU A 37 -3.51 -6.48 1.40
N TRP A 38 -2.93 -5.27 1.48
CA TRP A 38 -3.44 -4.22 2.37
C TRP A 38 -4.84 -3.77 2.00
N GLY A 39 -5.14 -3.67 0.70
CA GLY A 39 -6.47 -3.35 0.22
C GLY A 39 -7.53 -4.34 0.70
N TRP A 40 -7.28 -5.63 0.51
CA TRP A 40 -8.21 -6.67 0.93
C TRP A 40 -8.33 -6.79 2.45
N LEU A 41 -7.25 -6.64 3.20
CA LEU A 41 -7.29 -6.68 4.66
C LEU A 41 -8.17 -5.57 5.23
N VAL A 42 -7.98 -4.33 4.78
CA VAL A 42 -8.78 -3.19 5.26
C VAL A 42 -10.23 -3.32 4.81
N PHE A 43 -10.48 -3.78 3.57
CA PHE A 43 -11.83 -3.99 3.06
C PHE A 43 -12.61 -5.06 3.87
N ILE A 44 -11.98 -6.19 4.15
CA ILE A 44 -12.60 -7.26 4.95
C ILE A 44 -12.80 -6.79 6.39
N ALA A 45 -11.80 -6.12 6.98
CA ALA A 45 -11.88 -5.61 8.35
C ALA A 45 -13.02 -4.58 8.51
N SER A 46 -13.16 -3.64 7.58
CA SER A 46 -14.19 -2.60 7.66
C SER A 46 -15.60 -3.16 7.50
N ILE A 47 -15.80 -4.08 6.55
CA ILE A 47 -17.10 -4.75 6.36
C ILE A 47 -17.44 -5.65 7.56
N ALA A 48 -16.49 -6.45 8.03
CA ALA A 48 -16.70 -7.32 9.17
C ALA A 48 -17.04 -6.50 10.43
N GLN A 49 -16.34 -5.39 10.69
CA GLN A 49 -16.67 -4.52 11.80
C GLN A 49 -18.06 -3.90 11.64
N PHE A 50 -18.44 -3.46 10.44
CA PHE A 50 -19.78 -2.92 10.19
C PHE A 50 -20.88 -3.94 10.54
N ILE A 51 -20.71 -5.20 10.13
CA ILE A 51 -21.64 -6.28 10.44
C ILE A 51 -21.69 -6.54 11.95
N LEU A 52 -20.53 -6.61 12.62
CA LEU A 52 -20.48 -6.86 14.07
C LEU A 52 -21.12 -5.73 14.89
N ILE A 53 -20.96 -4.46 14.47
CA ILE A 53 -21.65 -3.33 15.10
C ILE A 53 -23.16 -3.46 14.91
N LYS A 54 -23.63 -3.81 13.70
CA LYS A 54 -25.06 -4.05 13.44
C LYS A 54 -25.65 -5.19 14.27
N MET A 55 -24.84 -6.19 14.62
CA MET A 55 -25.24 -7.32 15.48
C MET A 55 -25.12 -7.02 16.98
N ASN A 56 -24.77 -5.79 17.38
CA ASN A 56 -24.52 -5.39 18.78
C ASN A 56 -23.52 -6.30 19.51
N MET A 57 -22.53 -6.87 18.81
CA MET A 57 -21.49 -7.65 19.45
C MET A 57 -20.47 -6.74 20.14
N GLU A 58 -20.12 -7.05 21.38
CA GLU A 58 -19.10 -6.31 22.15
C GLU A 58 -17.71 -6.40 21.51
N TRP A 59 -17.42 -7.48 20.78
CA TRP A 59 -16.15 -7.70 20.06
C TRP A 59 -16.15 -7.15 18.63
N ASN A 60 -16.79 -6.01 18.40
CA ASN A 60 -16.86 -5.40 17.07
C ASN A 60 -15.49 -5.03 16.47
N SER A 61 -14.47 -4.82 17.29
CA SER A 61 -13.14 -4.38 16.86
C SER A 61 -12.19 -5.54 16.52
N ALA A 62 -12.60 -6.79 16.76
CA ALA A 62 -11.80 -7.98 16.48
C ALA A 62 -11.28 -8.08 15.02
N PRO A 63 -12.00 -7.64 13.97
CA PRO A 63 -11.51 -7.72 12.60
C PRO A 63 -10.21 -6.95 12.34
N TRP A 64 -9.92 -5.91 13.13
CA TRP A 64 -8.68 -5.14 13.00
C TRP A 64 -7.43 -5.89 13.44
N LEU A 65 -7.58 -7.03 14.15
CA LEU A 65 -6.46 -7.94 14.45
C LEU A 65 -5.84 -8.55 13.18
N LEU A 66 -6.52 -8.47 12.04
CA LEU A 66 -5.96 -8.83 10.74
C LEU A 66 -4.81 -7.90 10.30
N MET A 67 -4.76 -6.66 10.80
CA MET A 67 -3.75 -5.67 10.39
C MET A 67 -2.33 -6.01 10.86
N PRO A 68 -2.11 -6.37 12.15
CA PRO A 68 -0.82 -6.92 12.58
C PRO A 68 -0.37 -8.14 11.76
N VAL A 69 -1.30 -9.04 11.41
CA VAL A 69 -1.01 -10.22 10.57
C VAL A 69 -0.53 -9.80 9.18
N GLY A 70 -1.21 -8.83 8.56
CA GLY A 70 -0.78 -8.21 7.30
C GLY A 70 0.61 -7.57 7.38
N GLY A 71 0.92 -6.91 8.49
CA GLY A 71 2.25 -6.37 8.78
C GLY A 71 3.33 -7.45 8.80
N VAL A 72 3.10 -8.55 9.53
CA VAL A 72 4.03 -9.69 9.58
C VAL A 72 4.24 -10.30 8.19
N ILE A 73 3.15 -10.52 7.43
CA ILE A 73 3.24 -11.04 6.05
C ILE A 73 4.07 -10.09 5.17
N THR A 74 3.84 -8.79 5.26
CA THR A 74 4.56 -7.77 4.49
C THR A 74 6.06 -7.77 4.84
N ILE A 75 6.42 -7.89 6.12
CA ILE A 75 7.82 -7.95 6.58
C ILE A 75 8.50 -9.21 6.04
N VAL A 76 7.88 -10.38 6.22
CA VAL A 76 8.45 -11.67 5.75
C VAL A 76 8.63 -11.64 4.23
N TYR A 77 7.65 -11.13 3.49
CA TYR A 77 7.73 -10.99 2.04
C TYR A 77 8.82 -10.00 1.61
N SER A 78 8.92 -8.84 2.28
CA SER A 78 9.92 -7.81 1.99
C SER A 78 11.35 -8.28 2.29
N ILE A 79 11.58 -9.02 3.38
CA ILE A 79 12.90 -9.59 3.71
C ILE A 79 13.33 -10.63 2.65
N ARG A 80 12.39 -11.45 2.17
CA ARG A 80 12.68 -12.42 1.09
C ARG A 80 13.03 -11.72 -0.22
N LYS A 81 12.36 -10.60 -0.53
CA LYS A 81 12.61 -9.77 -1.72
C LYS A 81 13.92 -8.99 -1.65
N GLY A 82 14.23 -8.37 -0.52
CA GLY A 82 15.45 -7.58 -0.32
C GLY A 82 16.76 -8.36 -0.44
N LYS A 83 16.71 -9.70 -0.48
CA LYS A 83 17.86 -10.55 -0.82
C LYS A 83 18.13 -10.65 -2.33
N GLN A 84 17.17 -10.29 -3.18
CA GLN A 84 17.27 -10.38 -4.65
C GLN A 84 17.61 -9.03 -5.31
N ASP A 85 17.13 -7.90 -4.78
CA ASP A 85 17.41 -6.57 -5.34
C ASP A 85 18.61 -5.90 -4.67
N LYS A 86 19.79 -6.01 -5.31
CA LYS A 86 21.03 -5.33 -4.88
C LYS A 86 21.13 -3.87 -5.34
N THR A 87 20.17 -3.37 -6.11
CA THR A 87 20.17 -2.00 -6.66
C THR A 87 19.24 -1.11 -5.84
N LYS A 88 19.75 -0.53 -4.74
CA LYS A 88 19.06 0.54 -4.02
C LYS A 88 18.92 1.75 -4.94
N THR A 89 17.77 1.90 -5.59
CA THR A 89 17.43 3.11 -6.33
C THR A 89 16.86 4.15 -5.37
N ASN A 90 17.22 5.43 -5.56
CA ASN A 90 16.79 6.56 -4.72
C ASN A 90 15.25 6.64 -4.55
N VAL A 91 14.50 6.12 -5.52
CA VAL A 91 13.03 6.06 -5.51
C VAL A 91 12.50 5.10 -4.42
N THR A 92 13.10 3.91 -4.29
CA THR A 92 12.73 2.90 -3.29
C THR A 92 13.00 3.40 -1.87
N GLU A 93 14.08 4.16 -1.69
CA GLU A 93 14.42 4.77 -0.40
C GLU A 93 13.43 5.87 -0.01
N SER A 94 13.04 6.73 -0.95
CA SER A 94 12.05 7.78 -0.73
C SER A 94 10.66 7.21 -0.37
N LEU A 95 10.28 6.12 -1.02
CA LEU A 95 9.03 5.41 -0.72
C LEU A 95 9.07 4.77 0.68
N LYS A 96 10.20 4.22 1.10
CA LYS A 96 10.38 3.67 2.44
C LYS A 96 10.17 4.74 3.52
N TYR A 97 10.79 5.91 3.39
CA TYR A 97 10.59 7.00 4.35
C TYR A 97 9.13 7.49 4.37
N THR A 98 8.46 7.50 3.22
CA THR A 98 7.04 7.83 3.13
C THR A 98 6.19 6.87 3.98
N TRP A 99 6.42 5.56 3.88
CA TRP A 99 5.69 4.57 4.68
C TRP A 99 6.05 4.58 6.17
N ILE A 100 7.29 4.92 6.52
CA ILE A 100 7.70 5.14 7.92
C ILE A 100 6.95 6.35 8.49
N ALA A 101 6.90 7.47 7.76
CA ALA A 101 6.17 8.66 8.18
C ALA A 101 4.66 8.39 8.31
N PHE A 102 4.07 7.67 7.35
CA PHE A 102 2.68 7.22 7.39
C PHE A 102 2.40 6.38 8.66
N THR A 103 3.26 5.40 8.94
CA THR A 103 3.10 4.51 10.11
C THR A 103 3.25 5.29 11.42
N ALA A 104 4.24 6.19 11.50
CA ALA A 104 4.40 7.06 12.66
C ALA A 104 3.17 7.96 12.88
N ALA A 105 2.62 8.54 11.82
CA ALA A 105 1.40 9.35 11.90
C ALA A 105 0.20 8.53 12.39
N LEU A 106 0.02 7.30 11.90
CA LEU A 106 -1.02 6.39 12.40
C LEU A 106 -0.85 6.09 13.90
N PHE A 107 0.37 5.77 14.34
CA PHE A 107 0.64 5.51 15.76
C PHE A 107 0.33 6.71 16.64
N ILE A 108 0.70 7.93 16.20
CA ILE A 108 0.39 9.16 16.94
C ILE A 108 -1.12 9.35 17.07
N ILE A 109 -1.88 9.19 15.98
CA ILE A 109 -3.34 9.33 15.99
C ILE A 109 -3.98 8.29 16.93
N MET A 110 -3.50 7.04 16.90
CA MET A 110 -4.03 5.97 17.75
C MET A 110 -3.65 6.14 19.23
N PHE A 111 -2.46 6.65 19.54
CA PHE A 111 -1.96 6.80 20.91
C PHE A 111 -2.57 8.01 21.64
N PHE A 112 -2.71 9.14 20.94
CA PHE A 112 -3.24 10.38 21.52
C PHE A 112 -4.76 10.51 21.37
N ASN A 113 -5.48 9.40 21.30
CA ASN A 113 -6.90 9.33 20.96
C ASN A 113 -7.81 9.97 22.04
N ARG A 114 -7.73 11.31 22.14
CA ARG A 114 -8.67 12.23 22.78
C ARG A 114 -9.79 12.65 21.83
N MET A 115 -9.68 12.28 20.56
CA MET A 115 -10.72 12.47 19.56
C MET A 115 -11.77 11.38 19.72
N GLU A 116 -13.03 11.69 19.43
CA GLU A 116 -14.02 10.64 19.28
C GLU A 116 -13.56 9.70 18.16
N VAL A 117 -13.77 8.39 18.34
CA VAL A 117 -13.47 7.34 17.34
C VAL A 117 -13.98 7.72 15.94
N LEU A 118 -15.04 8.53 15.89
CA LEU A 118 -15.66 9.23 14.75
C LEU A 118 -14.71 9.97 13.81
N GLN A 119 -13.58 10.49 14.27
CA GLN A 119 -12.70 11.32 13.43
C GLN A 119 -11.44 10.58 12.98
N VAL A 120 -11.20 9.37 13.52
CA VAL A 120 -9.98 8.62 13.25
C VAL A 120 -10.01 7.99 11.85
N LEU A 121 -11.15 7.41 11.44
CA LEU A 121 -11.28 6.73 10.14
C LEU A 121 -11.05 7.67 8.94
N PRO A 122 -11.66 8.87 8.87
CA PRO A 122 -11.36 9.83 7.80
C PRO A 122 -9.89 10.29 7.81
N CYS A 123 -9.29 10.52 8.98
CA CYS A 123 -7.85 10.84 9.07
C CYS A 123 -6.97 9.74 8.48
N ILE A 124 -7.32 8.47 8.72
CA ILE A 124 -6.63 7.32 8.12
C ILE A 124 -6.78 7.34 6.59
N MET A 125 -7.96 7.66 6.05
CA MET A 125 -8.16 7.80 4.60
C MET A 125 -7.32 8.92 3.99
N VAL A 126 -7.14 10.04 4.71
CA VAL A 126 -6.25 11.14 4.27
C VAL A 126 -4.81 10.65 4.14
N LEU A 127 -4.31 9.98 5.18
CA LEU A 127 -2.97 9.43 5.18
C LEU A 127 -2.79 8.36 4.09
N TYR A 128 -3.80 7.51 3.88
CA TYR A 128 -3.76 6.50 2.80
C TYR A 128 -3.74 7.15 1.42
N GLY A 129 -4.57 8.18 1.19
CA GLY A 129 -4.56 8.92 -0.06
C GLY A 129 -3.20 9.52 -0.38
N MET A 130 -2.51 10.06 0.64
CA MET A 130 -1.13 10.56 0.51
C MET A 130 -0.15 9.44 0.16
N GLY A 131 -0.19 8.31 0.88
CA GLY A 131 0.67 7.16 0.62
C GLY A 131 0.50 6.61 -0.79
N LEU A 132 -0.74 6.47 -1.26
CA LEU A 132 -1.08 6.02 -2.62
C LEU A 132 -0.65 7.02 -3.68
N PHE A 133 -0.87 8.31 -3.46
CA PHE A 133 -0.49 9.37 -4.40
C PHE A 133 1.03 9.42 -4.60
N LEU A 134 1.79 9.41 -3.49
CA LEU A 134 3.26 9.41 -3.52
C LEU A 134 3.81 8.12 -4.12
N SER A 135 3.24 6.96 -3.76
CA SER A 135 3.57 5.68 -4.38
C SER A 135 3.32 5.69 -5.89
N GLY A 136 2.19 6.26 -6.31
CA GLY A 136 1.82 6.35 -7.72
C GLY A 136 2.74 7.27 -8.52
N GLY A 137 3.15 8.39 -7.92
CA GLY A 137 4.15 9.29 -8.50
C GLY A 137 5.53 8.64 -8.63
N ALA A 138 6.00 7.98 -7.57
CA ALA A 138 7.27 7.27 -7.54
C ALA A 138 7.32 6.13 -8.57
N LEU A 139 6.24 5.35 -8.66
CA LEU A 139 6.10 4.23 -9.62
C LEU A 139 5.68 4.69 -11.02
N LYS A 140 5.48 5.99 -11.25
CA LYS A 140 4.92 6.57 -12.50
C LYS A 140 3.62 5.88 -12.95
N PHE A 141 2.82 5.40 -12.01
CA PHE A 141 1.60 4.63 -12.25
C PHE A 141 0.36 5.46 -11.93
N LYS A 142 -0.18 6.12 -12.96
CA LYS A 142 -1.34 7.04 -12.86
C LYS A 142 -2.56 6.46 -12.14
N PRO A 143 -2.95 5.17 -12.30
CA PRO A 143 -4.10 4.63 -11.59
C PRO A 143 -3.97 4.71 -10.06
N LEU A 144 -2.76 4.61 -9.50
CA LEU A 144 -2.54 4.72 -8.05
C LEU A 144 -2.63 6.18 -7.58
N ILE A 145 -2.24 7.14 -8.43
CA ILE A 145 -2.40 8.57 -8.20
C ILE A 145 -3.89 8.93 -8.12
N TYR A 146 -4.68 8.50 -9.10
CA TYR A 146 -6.13 8.71 -9.10
C TYR A 146 -6.82 7.98 -7.93
N GLY A 147 -6.33 6.79 -7.57
CA GLY A 147 -6.78 6.08 -6.37
C GLY A 147 -6.55 6.87 -5.08
N GLY A 148 -5.39 7.53 -4.94
CA GLY A 148 -5.10 8.40 -3.80
C GLY A 148 -6.02 9.62 -3.71
N ILE A 149 -6.28 10.28 -4.86
CA ILE A 149 -7.22 11.40 -4.94
C ILE A 149 -8.64 10.93 -4.58
N PHE A 150 -9.04 9.75 -5.05
CA PHE A 150 -10.34 9.16 -4.71
C PHE A 150 -10.46 8.90 -3.21
N CYS A 151 -9.42 8.40 -2.55
CA CYS A 151 -9.41 8.24 -1.10
C CYS A 151 -9.62 9.58 -0.36
N TRP A 152 -9.07 10.69 -0.86
CA TRP A 152 -9.32 12.00 -0.27
C TRP A 152 -10.75 12.49 -0.44
N LEU A 153 -11.38 12.24 -1.60
CA LEU A 153 -12.80 12.53 -1.78
C LEU A 153 -13.65 11.72 -0.80
N CYS A 154 -13.33 10.45 -0.60
CA CYS A 154 -13.97 9.62 0.42
C CYS A 154 -13.70 10.12 1.85
N ALA A 155 -12.50 10.62 2.14
CA ALA A 155 -12.17 11.18 3.45
C ALA A 155 -13.02 12.42 3.78
N ILE A 156 -13.18 13.31 2.80
CA ILE A 156 -14.05 14.50 2.93
C ILE A 156 -15.49 14.05 3.25
N ALA A 157 -16.02 13.10 2.48
CA ALA A 157 -17.35 12.53 2.76
C ALA A 157 -17.41 11.84 4.13
N GLY A 158 -16.32 11.23 4.58
CA GLY A 158 -16.22 10.55 5.88
C GLY A 158 -16.34 11.49 7.07
N PHE A 159 -15.81 12.72 6.98
CA PHE A 159 -15.92 13.71 8.07
C PHE A 159 -17.36 14.17 8.32
N GLU A 160 -18.20 14.16 7.29
CA GLU A 160 -19.59 14.63 7.36
C GLU A 160 -20.59 13.52 7.76
N VAL A 161 -20.17 12.24 7.76
CA VAL A 161 -21.05 11.08 7.88
C VAL A 161 -20.97 10.42 9.27
N GLN A 162 -22.12 9.94 9.76
CA GLN A 162 -22.23 9.23 11.03
C GLN A 162 -21.37 7.95 11.13
N ASN A 163 -20.87 7.71 12.35
CA ASN A 163 -19.99 6.61 12.81
C ASN A 163 -20.05 5.30 11.99
N LEU A 164 -21.25 4.74 11.83
CA LEU A 164 -21.40 3.41 11.25
C LEU A 164 -21.09 3.38 9.75
N TYR A 165 -21.49 4.42 9.02
CA TYR A 165 -21.36 4.47 7.57
C TYR A 165 -19.94 4.85 7.13
N GLN A 166 -19.12 5.42 8.02
CA GLN A 166 -17.71 5.69 7.75
C GLN A 166 -16.92 4.42 7.40
N LEU A 167 -17.28 3.27 7.98
CA LEU A 167 -16.67 1.97 7.65
C LEU A 167 -16.96 1.54 6.21
N LEU A 168 -18.16 1.83 5.70
CA LEU A 168 -18.51 1.57 4.31
C LEU A 168 -17.78 2.52 3.37
N ILE A 169 -17.67 3.80 3.74
CA ILE A 169 -16.86 4.77 2.99
C ILE A 169 -15.40 4.32 2.93
N LEU A 170 -14.85 3.78 4.03
CA LEU A 170 -13.50 3.21 4.03
C LEU A 170 -13.39 2.02 3.08
N ALA A 171 -14.37 1.11 3.09
CA ALA A 171 -14.40 -0.03 2.19
C ALA A 171 -14.39 0.43 0.71
N VAL A 172 -15.19 1.44 0.38
CA VAL A 172 -15.23 2.04 -0.97
C VAL A 172 -13.90 2.72 -1.31
N ALA A 173 -13.35 3.51 -0.39
CA ALA A 173 -12.07 4.20 -0.56
C ALA A 173 -10.95 3.21 -0.88
N VAL A 174 -10.90 2.09 -0.16
CA VAL A 174 -9.86 1.07 -0.33
C VAL A 174 -10.08 0.24 -1.60
N LEU A 175 -11.32 -0.03 -1.99
CA LEU A 175 -11.63 -0.63 -3.30
C LEU A 175 -11.09 0.23 -4.44
N GLY A 176 -11.39 1.52 -4.42
CA GLY A 176 -10.95 2.47 -5.45
C GLY A 176 -9.46 2.82 -5.39
N GLY A 177 -8.88 2.86 -4.19
CA GLY A 177 -7.51 3.29 -3.95
C GLY A 177 -6.46 2.18 -4.04
N TYR A 178 -6.74 1.01 -3.48
CA TYR A 178 -5.79 -0.11 -3.41
C TYR A 178 -6.14 -1.24 -4.38
N ILE A 179 -7.40 -1.70 -4.36
CA ILE A 179 -7.78 -2.96 -5.02
C ILE A 179 -7.80 -2.79 -6.53
N ILE A 180 -8.52 -1.78 -7.04
CA ILE A 180 -8.60 -1.51 -8.49
C ILE A 180 -7.20 -1.20 -9.07
N PRO A 181 -6.43 -0.23 -8.52
CA PRO A 181 -5.08 0.05 -9.03
C PRO A 181 -4.13 -1.15 -8.86
N GLY A 182 -4.26 -1.94 -7.79
CA GLY A 182 -3.46 -3.14 -7.56
C GLY A 182 -3.68 -4.22 -8.63
N TYR A 183 -4.93 -4.47 -9.04
CA TYR A 183 -5.21 -5.39 -10.16
C TYR A 183 -4.74 -4.83 -11.50
N LEU A 184 -4.91 -3.52 -11.73
CA LEU A 184 -4.40 -2.86 -12.95
C LEU A 184 -2.87 -2.95 -13.04
N LEU A 185 -2.16 -2.76 -11.92
CA LEU A 185 -0.70 -2.90 -11.85
C LEU A 185 -0.27 -4.34 -12.16
N LYS A 186 -1.04 -5.33 -11.71
CA LYS A 186 -0.82 -6.75 -12.04
C LYS A 186 -1.09 -7.07 -13.53
N MET A 187 -2.08 -6.42 -14.15
CA MET A 187 -2.48 -6.66 -15.54
C MET A 187 -1.57 -5.97 -16.56
N ASN A 188 -1.11 -4.74 -16.28
CA ASN A 188 -0.26 -3.97 -17.20
C ASN A 188 1.08 -4.68 -17.50
N ASN A 189 1.48 -5.61 -16.65
CA ASN A 189 2.76 -6.34 -16.74
C ASN A 189 2.64 -7.73 -17.40
N LYS A 190 1.46 -8.07 -17.93
CA LYS A 190 1.24 -9.26 -18.79
C LYS A 190 1.42 -8.97 -20.28
N LYS A 191 1.51 -7.70 -20.68
CA LYS A 191 1.99 -7.30 -22.01
C LYS A 191 3.51 -7.14 -21.98
#